data_AF-A0A437MFM6-F1
#
_entry.id   AF-A0A437MFM6-F1
#
_cell.length_a   1.000
_cell.length_b   1.000
_cell.length_c   1.000
_cell.angle_alpha   90.00
_cell.angle_beta   90.00
_cell.angle_gamma   90.00
#
_symmetry.space_group_name_H-M   'P 1'
#
loop_
_entity.id
_entity.type
_entity.pdbx_description
1 polymer ?
#
loop_
_entity_poly.entity_id
_entity_poly.type
_entity_poly.pdbx_seq_one_letter_code
_entity_poly.pdbx_strand_id
1 'polypeptide(L)'
;MQAITDYKDSTDLSTSGFVYFQILSVFGLIQQSLRTFSGIYVISGLDKQQLLNYIHQNIYDPQKCRIDVIASCFNISPTYFGAYFKRNFGVSYRNYFHQYRWSLIEKRLKSGKLNNKQIAVEFCFSDESHFSNYCQKIKKQRALDQ
;
A
#
# COMPACT_ATOMS: atom_id res chain seq x y z
N MET A 1 40.52 -35.77 36.30
CA MET A 1 40.16 -35.07 35.05
C MET A 1 38.67 -34.79 35.05
N GLN A 2 38.24 -33.69 35.68
CA GLN A 2 36.83 -33.28 35.68
C GLN A 2 36.77 -31.77 35.79
N ALA A 3 36.75 -31.10 34.63
CA ALA A 3 36.57 -29.65 34.53
C ALA A 3 36.12 -29.28 33.10
N ILE A 4 35.05 -29.90 32.58
CA ILE A 4 34.35 -29.43 31.35
C ILE A 4 32.84 -29.72 31.45
N THR A 5 32.21 -29.49 32.60
CA THR A 5 30.76 -29.74 32.73
C THR A 5 29.97 -28.68 33.49
N ASP A 6 30.46 -27.45 33.57
CA ASP A 6 29.72 -26.33 34.18
C ASP A 6 29.73 -25.06 33.32
N TYR A 7 29.52 -25.18 32.01
CA TYR A 7 29.08 -24.03 31.21
C TYR A 7 27.59 -24.16 30.92
N LYS A 8 26.78 -23.78 31.90
CA LYS A 8 25.32 -23.71 31.81
C LYS A 8 24.91 -22.32 31.34
N ASP A 9 24.87 -22.18 30.02
CA ASP A 9 23.96 -21.35 29.21
C ASP A 9 22.55 -21.36 29.86
N SER A 10 21.76 -20.29 30.00
CA SER A 10 21.58 -19.11 29.16
C SER A 10 20.91 -18.00 30.00
N THR A 11 21.61 -16.94 30.37
CA THR A 11 20.94 -15.71 30.79
C THR A 11 20.33 -15.08 29.54
N ASP A 12 19.00 -15.10 29.47
CA ASP A 12 18.15 -14.70 28.34
C ASP A 12 18.71 -13.51 27.55
N LEU A 13 19.38 -13.83 26.44
CA LEU A 13 19.97 -12.88 25.49
C LEU A 13 18.90 -11.90 24.95
N SER A 14 17.63 -12.32 24.92
CA SER A 14 16.49 -11.53 24.44
C SER A 14 16.09 -10.40 25.38
N THR A 15 16.47 -10.48 26.67
CA THR A 15 16.10 -9.52 27.73
C THR A 15 17.28 -8.64 28.15
N SER A 16 18.47 -8.86 27.60
CA SER A 16 19.64 -8.03 27.87
C SER A 16 19.51 -6.66 27.19
N GLY A 17 19.65 -5.58 27.97
CA GLY A 17 19.60 -4.21 27.48
C GLY A 17 20.57 -3.95 26.31
N PHE A 18 21.67 -4.70 26.23
CA PHE A 18 22.60 -4.65 25.10
C PHE A 18 21.91 -5.03 23.78
N VAL A 19 21.17 -6.13 23.74
CA VAL A 19 20.45 -6.59 22.53
C VAL A 19 19.37 -5.60 22.14
N TYR A 20 18.67 -5.03 23.12
CA TYR A 20 17.72 -3.94 22.88
C TYR A 20 18.38 -2.74 22.19
N PHE A 21 19.55 -2.28 22.65
CA PHE A 21 20.29 -1.19 21.99
C PHE A 21 20.79 -1.55 20.59
N GLN A 22 21.21 -2.80 20.38
CA GLN A 22 21.59 -3.28 19.05
C GLN A 22 20.38 -3.26 18.09
N ILE A 23 19.21 -3.73 18.54
CA ILE A 23 17.97 -3.70 17.75
C ILE A 23 17.57 -2.25 17.43
N LEU A 24 17.62 -1.33 18.41
CA LEU A 24 17.33 0.08 18.18
C LEU A 24 18.30 0.72 17.17
N SER A 25 19.58 0.35 17.22
CA SER A 25 20.60 0.88 16.31
C SER A 25 20.36 0.39 14.88
N VAL A 26 20.10 -0.91 14.72
CA VAL A 26 19.73 -1.50 13.43
C VAL A 26 18.46 -0.84 12.89
N PHE A 27 17.43 -0.67 13.72
CA PHE A 27 16.19 -0.01 13.32
C PHE A 27 16.43 1.45 12.89
N GLY A 28 17.25 2.20 13.64
CA GLY A 28 17.63 3.58 13.30
C GLY A 28 18.38 3.68 11.98
N LEU A 29 19.32 2.76 11.72
CA LEU A 29 20.04 2.68 10.44
C LEU A 29 19.10 2.31 9.29
N ILE A 30 18.16 1.38 9.50
CA ILE A 30 17.13 1.05 8.52
C ILE A 30 16.26 2.28 8.24
N GLN A 31 15.76 2.96 9.26
CA GLN A 31 14.99 4.20 9.09
C GLN A 31 15.77 5.28 8.34
N GLN A 32 17.03 5.48 8.69
CA GLN A 32 17.89 6.48 8.06
C GLN A 32 18.13 6.13 6.58
N SER A 33 18.41 4.86 6.28
CA SER A 33 18.58 4.39 4.92
C SER A 33 17.30 4.63 4.10
N LEU A 34 16.12 4.29 4.63
CA LEU A 34 14.84 4.51 3.98
C LEU A 34 14.57 6.00 3.72
N ARG A 35 14.95 6.88 4.64
CA ARG A 35 14.87 8.34 4.44
C ARG A 35 15.81 8.82 3.33
N THR A 36 17.07 8.40 3.36
CA THR A 36 18.06 8.74 2.31
C THR A 36 17.62 8.23 0.95
N PHE A 37 17.13 6.99 0.88
CA PHE A 37 16.56 6.43 -0.35
C PHE A 37 15.35 7.24 -0.81
N SER A 38 14.40 7.59 0.07
CA SER A 38 13.26 8.43 -0.32
C SER A 38 13.68 9.79 -0.88
N GLY A 39 14.74 10.41 -0.35
CA GLY A 39 15.29 11.67 -0.86
C GLY A 39 15.98 11.53 -2.22
N ILE A 40 16.72 10.44 -2.46
CA ILE A 40 17.38 10.16 -3.74
C ILE A 40 16.36 9.74 -4.81
N TYR A 41 15.31 9.03 -4.42
CA TYR A 41 14.23 8.58 -5.31
C TYR A 41 13.34 9.72 -5.83
N VAL A 42 13.26 10.85 -5.13
CA VAL A 42 12.63 12.08 -5.68
C VAL A 42 13.44 12.66 -6.85
N ILE A 43 14.74 12.34 -6.93
CA ILE A 43 15.67 12.90 -7.92
C ILE A 43 15.79 11.98 -9.15
N SER A 44 15.59 10.67 -9.02
CA SER A 44 15.51 9.75 -10.15
C SER A 44 14.10 9.77 -10.75
N GLY A 45 14.00 9.86 -12.08
CA GLY A 45 12.73 10.00 -12.80
C GLY A 45 11.68 8.90 -12.50
N LEU A 46 10.48 9.06 -13.08
CA LEU A 46 9.27 8.27 -12.76
C LEU A 46 9.51 6.75 -12.62
N ASP A 47 9.69 6.27 -11.39
CA ASP A 47 9.78 4.84 -11.13
C ASP A 47 8.37 4.23 -11.10
N LYS A 48 8.18 3.20 -11.93
CA LYS A 48 6.91 2.46 -12.03
C LYS A 48 6.52 1.86 -10.69
N GLN A 49 7.47 1.31 -9.94
CA GLN A 49 7.17 0.66 -8.67
C GLN A 49 6.69 1.69 -7.63
N GLN A 50 7.32 2.86 -7.60
CA GLN A 50 6.92 3.94 -6.70
C GLN A 50 5.55 4.50 -7.02
N LEU A 51 5.23 4.66 -8.31
CA LEU A 51 3.91 5.08 -8.72
C LEU A 51 2.84 4.10 -8.25
N LEU A 52 3.06 2.79 -8.43
CA LEU A 52 2.13 1.78 -7.94
C LEU A 52 2.04 1.80 -6.40
N ASN A 53 3.17 1.89 -5.70
CA ASN A 53 3.21 1.98 -4.24
C ASN A 53 2.43 3.20 -3.72
N TYR A 54 2.60 4.36 -4.36
CA TYR A 54 1.84 5.56 -4.02
C TYR A 54 0.33 5.33 -4.17
N ILE A 55 -0.11 4.75 -5.29
CA ILE A 55 -1.52 4.45 -5.52
C ILE A 55 -2.05 3.46 -4.47
N HIS A 56 -1.28 2.42 -4.14
CA HIS A 56 -1.66 1.40 -3.16
C HIS A 56 -1.79 1.97 -1.75
N GLN A 57 -0.85 2.82 -1.33
CA GLN A 57 -0.86 3.46 -0.02
C GLN A 57 -2.02 4.46 0.14
N ASN A 58 -2.43 5.09 -0.95
CA ASN A 58 -3.43 6.16 -0.93
C ASN A 58 -4.82 5.72 -1.44
N ILE A 59 -5.05 4.43 -1.71
CA ILE A 59 -6.30 3.93 -2.33
C ILE A 59 -7.59 4.22 -1.52
N TYR A 60 -7.44 4.45 -0.21
CA TYR A 60 -8.52 4.81 0.71
C TYR A 60 -8.72 6.32 0.83
N ASP A 61 -7.90 7.12 0.17
CA ASP A 61 -8.01 8.58 0.10
C ASP A 61 -8.23 9.01 -1.37
N PRO A 62 -9.49 9.22 -1.78
CA PRO A 62 -9.82 9.60 -3.15
C PRO A 62 -9.14 10.90 -3.61
N GLN A 63 -8.84 11.83 -2.70
CA GLN A 63 -8.23 13.11 -3.06
C GLN A 63 -6.77 12.92 -3.46
N LYS A 64 -6.02 12.07 -2.74
CA LYS A 64 -4.62 11.76 -3.07
C LYS A 64 -4.48 10.91 -4.33
N CYS A 65 -5.50 10.15 -4.70
CA CYS A 65 -5.51 9.35 -5.91
C CYS A 65 -5.92 10.12 -7.18
N ARG A 66 -6.11 11.44 -7.11
CA ARG A 66 -6.44 12.21 -8.32
C ARG A 66 -5.22 12.35 -9.22
N ILE A 67 -5.46 12.40 -10.53
CA ILE A 67 -4.39 12.47 -11.54
C ILE A 67 -3.53 13.72 -11.35
N ASP A 68 -4.14 14.86 -11.03
CA ASP A 68 -3.45 16.12 -10.75
C ASP A 68 -2.48 16.02 -9.57
N VAL A 69 -2.91 15.35 -8.49
CA VAL A 69 -2.07 15.15 -7.30
C VAL A 69 -0.92 14.19 -7.60
N ILE A 70 -1.21 13.04 -8.21
CA ILE A 70 -0.19 12.05 -8.56
C ILE A 70 0.81 12.65 -9.57
N ALA A 71 0.34 13.32 -10.61
CA ALA A 71 1.20 13.91 -11.62
C ALA A 71 2.15 14.96 -11.01
N SER A 72 1.65 15.78 -10.09
CA SER A 72 2.46 16.72 -9.31
C SER A 72 3.51 16.01 -8.45
N CYS A 73 3.13 14.97 -7.69
CA CYS A 73 4.06 14.20 -6.84
C CYS A 73 5.20 13.54 -7.62
N PHE A 74 4.96 13.17 -8.88
CA PHE A 74 5.95 12.50 -9.72
C PHE A 74 6.55 13.43 -10.80
N ASN A 75 6.37 14.75 -10.69
CA ASN A 75 6.94 15.75 -11.61
C ASN A 75 6.62 15.48 -13.10
N ILE A 76 5.38 15.12 -13.42
CA ILE A 76 4.88 15.01 -14.79
C ILE A 76 3.61 15.82 -15.00
N SER A 77 3.31 16.14 -16.26
CA SER A 77 2.07 16.85 -16.55
C SER A 77 0.85 15.93 -16.36
N PRO A 78 -0.27 16.45 -15.79
CA PRO A 78 -1.52 15.69 -15.67
C PRO A 78 -2.04 15.18 -17.01
N THR A 79 -1.80 15.93 -18.09
CA THR A 79 -2.19 15.58 -19.46
C THR A 79 -1.38 14.40 -20.00
N TYR A 80 -0.10 14.31 -19.64
CA TYR A 80 0.77 13.20 -20.04
C TYR A 80 0.54 11.94 -19.20
N PHE A 81 0.12 12.08 -17.94
CA PHE A 81 -0.03 10.97 -16.99
C PHE A 81 -0.84 9.79 -17.55
N GLY A 82 -1.98 10.05 -18.19
CA GLY A 82 -2.82 8.98 -18.74
C GLY A 82 -2.11 8.16 -19.82
N ALA A 83 -1.41 8.84 -20.74
CA ALA A 83 -0.63 8.21 -21.81
C ALA A 83 0.57 7.44 -21.23
N TYR A 84 1.29 8.07 -20.28
CA TYR A 84 2.37 7.42 -19.54
C TYR A 84 1.88 6.13 -18.87
N PHE A 85 0.79 6.19 -18.10
CA PHE A 85 0.30 5.05 -17.33
C PHE A 85 -0.09 3.91 -18.27
N LYS A 86 -0.87 4.20 -19.32
CA LYS A 86 -1.28 3.20 -20.29
C LYS A 86 -0.09 2.56 -21.01
N ARG A 87 0.91 3.34 -21.42
CA ARG A 87 2.12 2.82 -22.07
C ARG A 87 2.92 1.89 -21.16
N ASN A 88 2.99 2.20 -19.86
CA ASN A 88 3.85 1.47 -18.94
C ASN A 88 3.18 0.27 -18.26
N PHE A 89 1.85 0.28 -18.12
CA PHE A 89 1.10 -0.75 -17.40
C PHE A 89 0.07 -1.50 -18.28
N GLY A 90 -0.07 -1.13 -19.56
CA GLY A 90 -0.97 -1.79 -20.51
C GLY A 90 -2.46 -1.48 -20.31
N VAL A 91 -2.84 -0.80 -19.22
CA VAL A 91 -4.22 -0.45 -18.89
C VAL A 91 -4.33 1.03 -18.56
N SER A 92 -5.50 1.63 -18.75
CA SER A 92 -5.71 3.02 -18.32
C SER A 92 -5.68 3.11 -16.80
N TYR A 93 -5.17 4.24 -16.27
CA TYR A 93 -5.14 4.49 -14.82
C TYR A 93 -6.52 4.33 -14.18
N ARG A 94 -7.56 4.88 -14.82
CA ARG A 94 -8.94 4.78 -14.33
C ARG A 94 -9.38 3.33 -14.18
N ASN A 95 -9.09 2.49 -15.17
CA ASN A 95 -9.46 1.08 -15.12
C ASN A 95 -8.68 0.36 -14.02
N TYR A 96 -7.36 0.56 -13.97
CA TYR A 96 -6.50 0.02 -12.93
C TYR A 96 -6.98 0.39 -11.51
N PHE A 97 -7.23 1.68 -11.27
CA PHE A 97 -7.69 2.20 -9.99
C PHE A 97 -9.00 1.52 -9.54
N HIS A 98 -10.00 1.46 -10.43
CA HIS A 98 -11.28 0.84 -10.09
C HIS A 98 -11.18 -0.68 -9.88
N GLN A 99 -10.38 -1.38 -10.70
CA GLN A 99 -10.18 -2.83 -10.53
C GLN A 99 -9.46 -3.16 -9.22
N TYR A 100 -8.40 -2.42 -8.91
CA TYR A 100 -7.64 -2.61 -7.68
C TYR A 100 -8.51 -2.30 -6.45
N ARG A 101 -9.20 -1.16 -6.46
CA ARG A 101 -10.14 -0.79 -5.40
C ARG A 101 -11.23 -1.83 -5.19
N TRP A 102 -11.81 -2.36 -6.27
CA TRP A 102 -12.79 -3.43 -6.18
C TRP A 102 -12.20 -4.71 -5.57
N SER A 103 -10.98 -5.11 -5.96
CA SER A 103 -10.32 -6.28 -5.38
C SER A 103 -10.19 -6.19 -3.86
N LEU A 104 -9.91 -5.00 -3.33
CA LEU A 104 -9.86 -4.76 -1.88
C LEU A 104 -11.25 -4.88 -1.24
N ILE A 105 -12.28 -4.26 -1.84
CA ILE A 105 -13.67 -4.37 -1.38
C ILE A 105 -14.12 -5.84 -1.36
N GLU A 106 -13.83 -6.57 -2.43
CA GLU A 106 -14.18 -7.99 -2.56
C GLU A 106 -13.51 -8.83 -1.46
N LYS A 107 -12.25 -8.54 -1.12
CA LYS A 107 -11.57 -9.18 0.01
C LYS A 107 -12.27 -8.88 1.34
N ARG A 108 -12.72 -7.64 1.57
CA ARG A 108 -13.47 -7.28 2.79
C ARG A 108 -14.80 -8.03 2.87
N LEU A 109 -15.55 -8.05 1.79
CA LEU A 109 -16.82 -8.77 1.70
C LEU A 109 -16.63 -10.27 1.97
N LYS A 110 -15.62 -10.91 1.36
CA LYS A 110 -15.31 -12.33 1.59
C LYS A 110 -14.85 -12.63 3.01
N SER A 111 -14.18 -11.68 3.66
CA SER A 111 -13.70 -11.89 5.04
C SER A 111 -14.82 -11.98 6.08
N GLY A 112 -15.99 -11.39 5.79
CA GLY A 112 -17.13 -11.35 6.72
C GLY A 112 -16.89 -10.56 8.03
N LYS A 113 -15.73 -9.92 8.19
CA LYS A 113 -15.34 -9.22 9.42
C LYS A 113 -16.01 -7.86 9.58
N LEU A 114 -16.38 -7.22 8.48
CA LEU A 114 -16.97 -5.89 8.43
C LEU A 114 -18.35 -5.97 7.79
N ASN A 115 -19.30 -5.19 8.31
CA ASN A 115 -20.59 -5.01 7.67
C ASN A 115 -20.51 -3.99 6.51
N ASN A 116 -21.55 -3.93 5.68
CA ASN A 116 -21.59 -3.04 4.51
C ASN A 116 -21.38 -1.56 4.88
N LYS A 117 -21.96 -1.11 6.00
CA LYS A 117 -21.81 0.27 6.49
C LYS A 117 -20.36 0.59 6.86
N GLN A 118 -19.66 -0.33 7.52
CA GLN A 118 -18.25 -0.19 7.89
C GLN A 118 -17.36 -0.16 6.65
N ILE A 119 -17.62 -1.04 5.68
CA ILE A 119 -16.89 -1.05 4.40
C ILE A 119 -17.16 0.25 3.62
N ALA A 120 -18.41 0.74 3.62
CA ALA A 120 -18.74 2.01 3.00
C ALA A 120 -17.90 3.16 3.57
N VAL A 121 -17.77 3.23 4.90
CA VAL A 121 -16.94 4.23 5.59
C VAL A 121 -15.44 4.03 5.28
N GLU A 122 -14.91 2.80 5.36
CA GLU A 122 -13.50 2.48 5.07
C GLU A 122 -13.09 2.98 3.67
N PHE A 123 -13.98 2.88 2.70
CA PHE A 123 -13.74 3.29 1.33
C PHE A 123 -14.27 4.70 1.02
N CYS A 124 -14.70 5.50 2.00
CA CYS A 124 -15.21 6.86 1.79
C CYS A 124 -16.42 6.95 0.83
N PHE A 125 -17.34 5.99 0.90
CA PHE A 125 -18.66 6.14 0.30
C PHE A 125 -19.54 7.01 1.21
N SER A 126 -20.40 7.83 0.59
CA SER A 126 -21.32 8.72 1.31
C SER A 126 -22.25 7.99 2.28
N ASP A 127 -22.76 6.83 1.88
CA ASP A 127 -23.65 6.00 2.68
C ASP A 127 -23.61 4.53 2.20
N GLU A 128 -24.27 3.66 2.96
CA GLU A 128 -24.37 2.22 2.67
C GLU A 128 -25.11 1.93 1.36
N SER A 129 -26.09 2.75 1.00
CA SER A 129 -26.86 2.60 -0.25
C SER A 129 -25.98 2.90 -1.46
N HIS A 130 -25.15 3.95 -1.41
CA HIS A 130 -24.18 4.29 -2.44
C HIS A 130 -23.15 3.17 -2.63
N PHE A 131 -22.64 2.59 -1.54
CA PHE A 131 -21.78 1.42 -1.59
C PHE A 131 -22.48 0.21 -2.22
N SER A 132 -23.73 -0.08 -1.82
CA SER A 132 -24.50 -1.22 -2.33
C SER A 132 -24.77 -1.10 -3.82
N ASN A 133 -25.18 0.09 -4.29
CA ASN A 133 -25.39 0.39 -5.70
C ASN A 133 -24.09 0.26 -6.51
N TYR A 134 -22.98 0.74 -5.97
CA TYR A 134 -21.66 0.57 -6.58
C TYR A 134 -21.31 -0.92 -6.75
N CYS A 135 -21.52 -1.73 -5.71
CA CYS A 135 -21.24 -3.16 -5.76
C CYS A 135 -22.10 -3.90 -6.79
N GLN A 136 -23.40 -3.59 -6.86
CA GLN A 136 -24.29 -4.19 -7.85
C GLN A 136 -23.87 -3.83 -9.28
N LYS A 137 -23.49 -2.58 -9.52
CA LYS A 137 -23.01 -2.11 -10.82
C LYS A 137 -21.75 -2.85 -11.28
N ILE A 138 -20.75 -2.99 -10.41
CA ILE A 138 -19.51 -3.69 -10.75
C ILE A 138 -19.78 -5.17 -11.02
N LYS A 139 -20.61 -5.83 -10.20
CA LYS A 139 -21.00 -7.23 -10.41
C LYS A 139 -21.67 -7.43 -11.77
N LYS A 140 -22.59 -6.55 -12.16
CA LYS A 140 -23.26 -6.60 -13.47
C LYS A 140 -22.30 -6.42 -14.62
N GLN A 141 -21.35 -5.48 -14.53
CA GLN A 141 -20.34 -5.25 -15.57
C GLN A 141 -19.47 -6.50 -15.79
N ARG A 142 -19.05 -7.16 -14.71
CA ARG A 142 -18.20 -8.35 -14.80
C ARG A 142 -18.92 -9.59 -15.32
N ALA A 143 -20.22 -9.71 -15.09
CA ALA A 143 -21.04 -10.80 -15.63
C ALA A 143 -21.28 -10.68 -17.15
N LEU A 144 -20.98 -9.52 -17.75
CA LEU A 144 -21.11 -9.28 -19.20
C LEU A 144 -19.79 -9.48 -19.95
N ASP A 145 -18.67 -9.53 -19.24
CA ASP A 145 -17.33 -9.75 -19.79
C ASP A 145 -16.91 -11.24 -19.73
N GLN A 146 -17.82 -12.14 -19.34
CA GLN A 146 -17.67 -13.59 -19.26
C GLN A 146 -18.64 -14.28 -20.22
#